data_AF-Q5IDE8-F1
#
_entry.id   AF-Q5IDE8-F1
#
_cell.length_a   1.000
_cell.length_b   1.000
_cell.length_c   1.000
_cell.angle_alpha   90.00
_cell.angle_beta   90.00
_cell.angle_gamma   90.00
#
_symmetry.space_group_name_H-M   'P 1'
#
loop_
_entity.id
_entity.type
_entity.pdbx_description
1 polymer ?
#
loop_
_entity_poly.entity_id
_entity_poly.type
_entity_poly.pdbx_seq_one_letter_code
_entity_poly.pdbx_strand_id
1 'polypeptide(L)'
;EINAKIVNEDEWLLGMELGNFSCLPMAMKAAIELDVLQIIANAGNGVQLSPRQIVAHIPTTNPDAAITLDRILRVLASHSVLSCSVTTSENGKAERFYGLTPLCKYLVKNQDGVSLAPLVLMNQDKVLMESWYYLKDAVLDGSQPFTKAHGMNAFEYPAMDQRFNRVFNRGMSEHSTMLMNKILD
;
A
#
# COMPACT_ATOMS: atom_id res chain seq x y z
N GLU A 1 -31.18 -25.71 11.27
CA GLU A 1 -29.71 -25.78 11.22
C GLU A 1 -29.23 -25.07 9.97
N ILE A 2 -28.27 -24.15 10.08
CA ILE A 2 -27.68 -23.52 8.90
C ILE A 2 -26.70 -24.53 8.32
N ASN A 3 -27.05 -25.12 7.18
CA ASN A 3 -26.24 -26.11 6.48
C ASN A 3 -25.00 -25.41 5.91
N ALA A 4 -23.92 -25.35 6.69
CA ALA A 4 -22.66 -24.67 6.37
C ALA A 4 -21.79 -25.47 5.38
N LYS A 5 -22.41 -26.08 4.37
CA LYS A 5 -21.67 -26.83 3.35
C LYS A 5 -21.12 -25.84 2.32
N ILE A 6 -19.79 -25.78 2.19
CA ILE A 6 -19.14 -25.06 1.09
C ILE A 6 -19.47 -25.84 -0.19
N VAL A 7 -20.26 -25.25 -1.08
CA VAL A 7 -20.72 -25.88 -2.33
C VAL A 7 -19.82 -25.49 -3.51
N ASN A 8 -19.29 -24.26 -3.49
CA ASN A 8 -18.38 -23.74 -4.50
C ASN A 8 -17.12 -23.21 -3.81
N GLU A 9 -15.98 -23.85 -4.10
CA GLU A 9 -14.69 -23.50 -3.49
C GLU A 9 -14.19 -22.12 -3.92
N ASP A 10 -14.41 -21.72 -5.18
CA ASP A 10 -13.97 -20.42 -5.70
C ASP A 10 -14.75 -19.26 -5.04
N GLU A 11 -16.07 -19.41 -4.90
CA GLU A 11 -16.91 -18.44 -4.19
C GLU A 11 -16.54 -18.33 -2.71
N TRP A 12 -16.20 -19.46 -2.09
CA TRP A 12 -15.73 -19.48 -0.71
C TRP A 12 -14.40 -18.76 -0.55
N LEU A 13 -13.43 -19.03 -1.45
CA LEU A 13 -12.13 -18.35 -1.45
C LEU A 13 -12.29 -16.85 -1.69
N LEU A 14 -13.17 -16.44 -2.61
CA LEU A 14 -13.50 -15.04 -2.82
C LEU A 14 -14.12 -14.40 -1.57
N GLY A 15 -15.03 -15.11 -0.89
CA GLY A 15 -15.60 -14.64 0.39
C GLY A 15 -14.54 -14.45 1.47
N MET A 16 -13.56 -15.36 1.55
CA MET A 16 -12.43 -15.24 2.45
C MET A 16 -11.50 -14.07 2.08
N GLU A 17 -11.23 -13.87 0.79
CA GLU A 17 -10.45 -12.74 0.29
C GLU A 17 -11.13 -11.41 0.62
N LEU A 18 -12.47 -11.35 0.46
CA LEU A 18 -13.27 -10.17 0.77
C LEU A 18 -13.10 -9.71 2.22
N GLY A 19 -13.10 -10.66 3.16
CA GLY A 19 -12.87 -10.37 4.58
C GLY A 19 -11.46 -9.86 4.90
N ASN A 20 -10.50 -10.03 4.00
CA ASN A 20 -9.09 -9.69 4.19
C ASN A 20 -8.59 -8.59 3.25
N PHE A 21 -9.47 -7.93 2.47
CA PHE A 21 -9.05 -6.92 1.49
C PHE A 21 -8.30 -5.73 2.07
N SER A 22 -8.40 -5.47 3.38
CA SER A 22 -7.61 -4.44 4.05
C SER A 22 -6.11 -4.78 4.09
N CYS A 23 -5.73 -6.06 4.00
CA CYS A 23 -4.33 -6.48 4.05
C CYS A 23 -3.49 -5.92 2.90
N LEU A 24 -4.00 -5.94 1.67
CA LEU A 24 -3.28 -5.44 0.49
C LEU A 24 -2.95 -3.93 0.57
N PRO A 25 -3.92 -3.00 0.72
CA PRO A 25 -3.65 -1.57 0.77
C PRO A 25 -2.79 -1.20 1.99
N MET A 26 -2.95 -1.88 3.13
CA MET A 26 -2.13 -1.61 4.32
C MET A 26 -0.70 -2.16 4.18
N ALA A 27 -0.52 -3.32 3.53
CA ALA A 27 0.81 -3.81 3.15
C ALA A 27 1.49 -2.85 2.17
N MET A 28 0.73 -2.30 1.22
CA MET A 28 1.23 -1.33 0.26
C MET A 28 1.67 -0.04 0.95
N LYS A 29 0.84 0.50 1.86
CA LYS A 29 1.19 1.65 2.70
C LYS A 29 2.52 1.42 3.43
N ALA A 30 2.66 0.27 4.11
CA ALA A 30 3.88 -0.05 4.85
C ALA A 30 5.11 -0.15 3.94
N ALA A 31 4.98 -0.78 2.76
CA ALA A 31 6.08 -0.87 1.80
C ALA A 31 6.51 0.50 1.25
N ILE A 32 5.57 1.42 1.04
CA ILE A 32 5.86 2.80 0.64
C ILE A 32 6.55 3.56 1.79
N GLU A 33 6.04 3.46 3.01
CA GLU A 33 6.63 4.13 4.19
C GLU A 33 8.05 3.63 4.50
N LEU A 34 8.35 2.37 4.18
CA LEU A 34 9.68 1.76 4.27
C LEU A 34 10.56 2.00 3.04
N ASP A 35 10.07 2.78 2.07
CA ASP A 35 10.75 3.12 0.81
C ASP A 35 11.18 1.90 -0.04
N VAL A 36 10.53 0.75 0.15
CA VAL A 36 10.89 -0.53 -0.47
C VAL A 36 10.97 -0.42 -1.99
N LEU A 37 9.98 0.21 -2.61
CA LEU A 37 9.90 0.31 -4.06
C LEU A 37 11.06 1.13 -4.62
N GLN A 38 11.46 2.20 -3.93
CA GLN A 38 12.59 3.02 -4.30
C GLN A 38 13.92 2.29 -4.08
N ILE A 39 14.05 1.54 -2.99
CA ILE A 39 15.23 0.70 -2.73
C ILE A 39 15.44 -0.31 -3.88
N ILE A 40 14.38 -1.00 -4.31
CA ILE A 40 14.46 -1.94 -5.44
C ILE A 40 14.75 -1.18 -6.75
N ALA A 41 14.09 -0.04 -6.99
CA ALA A 41 14.35 0.78 -8.18
C ALA A 41 15.82 1.22 -8.29
N ASN A 42 16.42 1.63 -7.18
CA ASN A 42 17.80 2.09 -7.10
C ASN A 42 18.82 0.97 -7.36
N ALA A 43 18.43 -0.30 -7.15
CA ALA A 43 19.29 -1.45 -7.46
C ALA A 43 19.42 -1.71 -8.97
N GLY A 44 18.51 -1.17 -9.79
CA GLY A 44 18.56 -1.23 -11.25
C GLY A 44 17.34 -1.89 -11.87
N ASN A 45 17.13 -1.62 -13.17
CA ASN A 45 16.00 -2.18 -13.91
C ASN A 45 16.09 -3.71 -14.01
N GLY A 46 15.00 -4.40 -13.70
CA GLY A 46 14.93 -5.87 -13.71
C GLY A 46 15.65 -6.57 -12.56
N VAL A 47 16.27 -5.83 -11.63
CA VAL A 47 16.92 -6.41 -10.46
C VAL A 47 15.87 -6.86 -9.44
N GLN A 48 16.15 -8.00 -8.80
CA GLN A 48 15.36 -8.51 -7.68
C GLN A 48 16.24 -8.57 -6.43
N LEU A 49 15.69 -8.17 -5.29
CA LEU A 49 16.39 -8.15 -4.01
C LEU A 49 15.73 -9.10 -3.01
N SER A 50 16.53 -9.76 -2.18
CA SER A 50 16.01 -10.49 -1.04
C SER A 50 15.53 -9.52 0.05
N PRO A 51 14.61 -9.94 0.95
CA PRO A 51 14.19 -9.13 2.08
C PRO A 51 15.34 -8.61 2.94
N ARG A 52 16.43 -9.39 3.07
CA ARG A 52 17.63 -8.98 3.80
C ARG A 52 18.37 -7.83 3.10
N GLN A 53 18.50 -7.91 1.78
CA GLN A 53 19.12 -6.85 0.99
C GLN A 53 18.31 -5.55 1.08
N ILE A 54 16.98 -5.64 1.04
CA ILE A 54 16.11 -4.46 1.20
C ILE A 54 16.26 -3.87 2.61
N VAL A 55 16.21 -4.70 3.66
CA VAL A 55 16.34 -4.25 5.05
C VAL A 55 17.68 -3.59 5.34
N ALA A 56 18.76 -3.95 4.64
CA ALA A 56 20.06 -3.30 4.79
C ALA A 56 20.03 -1.79 4.46
N HIS A 57 19.02 -1.32 3.74
CA HIS A 57 18.79 0.11 3.44
C HIS A 57 17.79 0.79 4.38
N ILE A 58 17.17 0.06 5.32
CA ILE A 58 16.17 0.57 6.24
C ILE A 58 16.84 0.83 7.60
N PRO A 59 16.66 2.02 8.22
CA PRO A 59 17.25 2.33 9.52
C PRO A 59 16.51 1.58 10.65
N THR A 60 16.84 0.31 10.84
CA THR A 60 16.22 -0.57 11.83
C THR A 60 17.25 -1.34 12.64
N THR A 61 16.92 -1.62 13.89
CA THR A 61 17.69 -2.49 14.79
C THR A 61 16.98 -3.83 15.05
N ASN A 62 15.83 -4.07 14.40
CA ASN A 62 15.03 -5.27 14.60
C ASN A 62 15.70 -6.48 13.90
N PRO A 63 16.15 -7.52 14.64
CA PRO A 63 16.77 -8.70 14.03
C PRO A 63 15.80 -9.48 13.12
N ASP A 64 14.49 -9.37 13.35
CA ASP A 64 13.44 -10.05 12.60
C ASP A 64 12.84 -9.19 11.46
N ALA A 65 13.44 -8.03 11.16
CA ALA A 65 12.94 -7.11 10.14
C ALA A 65 12.80 -7.78 8.77
N ALA A 66 13.79 -8.58 8.36
CA ALA A 66 13.75 -9.26 7.06
C ALA A 66 12.62 -10.30 6.98
N ILE A 67 12.34 -11.03 8.07
CA ILE A 67 11.25 -12.01 8.13
C ILE A 67 9.89 -11.30 8.07
N THR A 68 9.75 -10.20 8.80
CA THR A 68 8.52 -9.40 8.82
C THR A 68 8.27 -8.77 7.46
N LEU A 69 9.31 -8.18 6.85
CA LEU A 69 9.24 -7.58 5.53
C LEU A 69 8.88 -8.61 4.46
N ASP A 70 9.51 -9.78 4.46
CA ASP A 70 9.21 -10.87 3.52
C ASP A 70 7.72 -11.24 3.48
N ARG A 71 7.05 -11.25 4.64
CA ARG A 71 5.60 -11.49 4.70
C ARG A 71 4.78 -10.39 4.03
N ILE A 72 5.18 -9.13 4.20
CA ILE A 72 4.56 -7.97 3.53
C ILE A 72 4.77 -8.08 2.02
N LEU A 73 6.01 -8.30 1.57
CA LEU A 73 6.34 -8.40 0.15
C LEU A 73 5.64 -9.59 -0.52
N ARG A 74 5.42 -10.68 0.19
CA ARG A 74 4.65 -11.83 -0.31
C ARG A 74 3.18 -11.49 -0.58
N VAL A 75 2.55 -10.66 0.26
CA VAL A 75 1.19 -10.15 -0.02
C VAL A 75 1.18 -9.28 -1.26
N LEU A 76 2.18 -8.40 -1.43
CA LEU A 76 2.29 -7.57 -2.62
C LEU A 76 2.54 -8.40 -3.88
N ALA A 77 3.37 -9.43 -3.79
CA ALA A 77 3.64 -10.34 -4.90
C ALA A 77 2.43 -11.19 -5.29
N SER A 78 1.63 -11.66 -4.32
CA SER A 78 0.42 -12.43 -4.62
C SER A 78 -0.64 -11.62 -5.36
N HIS A 79 -0.58 -10.30 -5.30
CA HIS A 79 -1.46 -9.37 -6.03
C HIS A 79 -0.76 -8.71 -7.22
N SER A 80 0.37 -9.29 -7.69
CA SER A 80 1.13 -8.80 -8.85
C SER A 80 1.65 -7.36 -8.75
N VAL A 81 1.71 -6.81 -7.53
CA VAL A 81 2.35 -5.50 -7.29
C VAL A 81 3.86 -5.65 -7.42
N LEU A 82 4.42 -6.73 -6.86
CA LEU A 82 5.82 -7.11 -7.01
C LEU A 82 5.93 -8.43 -7.79
N SER A 83 7.06 -8.61 -8.47
CA SER A 83 7.47 -9.93 -8.95
C SER A 83 8.17 -10.67 -7.81
N CYS A 84 8.06 -12.00 -7.80
CA CYS A 84 8.73 -12.85 -6.82
C CYS A 84 9.37 -14.03 -7.54
N SER A 85 10.65 -14.28 -7.27
CA SER A 85 11.33 -15.53 -7.59
C SER A 85 11.76 -16.24 -6.31
N VAL A 86 11.96 -17.56 -6.41
CA VAL A 86 12.43 -18.39 -5.30
C VAL A 86 13.68 -19.10 -5.76
N THR A 87 14.74 -19.00 -4.98
CA THR A 87 15.99 -19.76 -5.17
C THR A 87 16.26 -20.62 -3.96
N THR A 88 17.08 -21.65 -4.12
CA THR A 88 17.53 -22.49 -3.02
C THR A 88 18.95 -22.07 -2.65
N SER A 89 19.13 -21.58 -1.42
CA SER A 89 20.46 -21.28 -0.89
C SER A 89 21.32 -22.54 -0.76
N GLU A 90 22.64 -22.38 -0.64
CA GLU A 90 23.59 -23.48 -0.43
C GLU A 90 23.23 -24.39 0.75
N ASN A 91 22.54 -23.84 1.75
CA ASN A 91 22.07 -24.56 2.94
C ASN A 91 20.72 -25.28 2.74
N GLY A 92 20.22 -25.36 1.50
CA GLY A 92 18.94 -26.00 1.15
C GLY A 92 17.71 -25.19 1.55
N LYS A 93 17.86 -23.96 2.06
CA LYS A 93 16.73 -23.10 2.44
C LYS A 93 16.26 -22.27 1.25
N ALA A 94 14.96 -22.27 1.02
CA ALA A 94 14.33 -21.40 0.02
C ALA A 94 14.47 -19.93 0.42
N GLU A 95 14.96 -19.10 -0.49
CA GLU A 95 15.08 -17.65 -0.37
C GLU A 95 14.28 -16.97 -1.48
N ARG A 96 13.51 -15.95 -1.11
CA ARG A 96 12.70 -15.16 -2.04
C ARG A 96 13.42 -13.89 -2.46
N PHE A 97 13.23 -13.52 -3.71
CA PHE A 97 13.73 -12.28 -4.29
C PHE A 97 12.55 -11.53 -4.92
N TYR A 98 12.51 -10.22 -4.68
CA TYR A 98 11.40 -9.36 -5.07
C TYR A 98 11.88 -8.28 -6.04
N GLY A 99 11.16 -8.10 -7.14
CA GLY A 99 11.43 -7.06 -8.14
C GLY A 99 10.20 -6.25 -8.48
N LEU A 100 10.41 -5.08 -9.07
CA LEU A 100 9.33 -4.22 -9.53
C LEU A 100 8.60 -4.84 -10.74
N THR A 101 7.27 -4.71 -10.78
CA THR A 101 6.48 -5.00 -11.98
C THR A 101 6.25 -3.72 -12.78
N PRO A 102 5.69 -3.79 -14.01
CA PRO A 102 5.35 -2.59 -14.78
C PRO A 102 4.39 -1.63 -14.06
N LEU A 103 3.58 -2.11 -13.11
CA LEU A 103 2.72 -1.27 -12.27
C LEU A 103 3.55 -0.29 -11.42
N CYS A 104 4.68 -0.74 -10.89
CA CYS A 104 5.52 0.04 -9.98
C CYS A 104 6.10 1.31 -10.60
N LYS A 105 6.11 1.44 -11.94
CA LYS A 105 6.54 2.67 -12.63
C LYS A 105 5.70 3.91 -12.24
N TYR A 106 4.48 3.70 -11.77
CA TYR A 106 3.61 4.79 -11.30
C TYR A 106 3.76 5.05 -9.80
N LEU A 107 4.45 4.17 -9.06
CA LEU A 107 4.56 4.20 -7.60
C LEU A 107 5.97 4.59 -7.13
N VAL A 108 6.98 4.36 -7.97
CA VAL A 108 8.33 4.91 -7.81
C VAL A 108 8.38 6.31 -8.40
N LYS A 109 9.21 7.20 -7.82
CA LYS A 109 9.38 8.56 -8.32
C LYS A 109 9.88 8.57 -9.76
N ASN A 110 9.23 9.36 -10.61
CA ASN A 110 9.65 9.58 -12.00
C ASN A 110 10.76 10.64 -12.08
N GLN A 111 11.08 11.09 -13.30
CA GLN A 111 12.11 12.12 -13.54
C GLN A 111 11.78 13.48 -12.90
N ASP A 112 10.50 13.79 -12.73
CA ASP A 112 10.03 15.00 -12.03
C ASP A 112 9.97 14.83 -10.50
N GLY A 113 10.38 13.66 -10.00
CA GLY A 113 10.36 13.33 -8.58
C GLY A 113 8.98 13.00 -8.01
N VAL A 114 7.95 12.81 -8.85
CA VAL A 114 6.56 12.53 -8.44
C VAL A 114 6.16 11.07 -8.64
N SER A 115 5.21 10.58 -7.85
CA SER A 115 4.54 9.29 -8.07
C SER A 115 3.12 9.26 -7.50
N LEU A 116 2.39 8.15 -7.70
CA LEU A 116 1.10 7.88 -7.06
C LEU A 116 1.24 7.37 -5.62
N ALA A 117 2.45 7.14 -5.11
CA ALA A 117 2.65 6.62 -3.77
C ALA A 117 2.07 7.54 -2.68
N PRO A 118 2.20 8.88 -2.73
CA PRO A 118 1.55 9.76 -1.75
C PRO A 118 0.02 9.72 -1.79
N LEU A 119 -0.58 9.40 -2.94
CA LEU A 119 -2.03 9.20 -3.02
C LEU A 119 -2.47 7.95 -2.25
N VAL A 120 -1.68 6.87 -2.31
CA VAL A 120 -1.88 5.67 -1.48
C VAL A 120 -1.72 6.02 0.00
N LEU A 121 -0.63 6.72 0.37
CA LEU A 121 -0.42 7.15 1.75
C LEU A 121 -1.55 8.01 2.30
N MET A 122 -2.10 8.90 1.48
CA MET A 122 -3.24 9.75 1.83
C MET A 122 -4.49 8.90 2.09
N ASN A 123 -4.91 8.07 1.13
CA ASN A 123 -6.15 7.28 1.26
C ASN A 123 -6.11 6.25 2.38
N GLN A 124 -4.92 5.71 2.68
CA GLN A 124 -4.71 4.77 3.79
C GLN A 124 -4.23 5.46 5.07
N ASP A 125 -4.19 6.80 5.13
CA ASP A 125 -3.94 7.53 6.37
C ASP A 125 -5.07 7.30 7.35
N LYS A 126 -4.74 7.23 8.64
CA LYS A 126 -5.71 7.01 9.71
C LYS A 126 -6.88 8.01 9.64
N VAL A 127 -6.59 9.28 9.31
CA VAL A 127 -7.59 10.35 9.24
C VAL A 127 -8.67 10.05 8.20
N LEU A 128 -8.29 9.67 6.98
CA LEU A 128 -9.27 9.30 5.94
C LEU A 128 -9.92 7.96 6.26
N MET A 129 -9.15 7.00 6.77
CA MET A 129 -9.67 5.67 7.09
C MET A 129 -10.78 5.70 8.15
N GLU A 130 -10.72 6.66 9.08
CA GLU A 130 -11.73 6.82 10.13
C GLU A 130 -13.14 7.11 9.57
N SER A 131 -13.22 7.73 8.39
CA SER A 131 -14.50 8.01 7.72
C SER A 131 -15.27 6.73 7.39
N TRP A 132 -14.57 5.62 7.11
CA TRP A 132 -15.22 4.37 6.72
C TRP A 132 -16.08 3.76 7.84
N TYR A 133 -15.75 4.03 9.10
CA TYR A 133 -16.55 3.57 10.25
C TYR A 133 -17.94 4.23 10.33
N TYR A 134 -18.14 5.35 9.63
CA TYR A 134 -19.38 6.12 9.62
C TYR A 134 -20.17 6.00 8.31
N LEU A 135 -19.77 5.11 7.38
CA LEU A 135 -20.52 4.88 6.15
C LEU A 135 -21.94 4.37 6.40
N LYS A 136 -22.11 3.44 7.34
CA LYS A 136 -23.43 2.92 7.73
C LYS A 136 -24.32 4.07 8.18
N ASP A 137 -23.77 4.94 9.02
CA ASP A 137 -24.50 6.06 9.59
C ASP A 137 -24.93 7.05 8.51
N ALA A 138 -24.07 7.35 7.53
CA ALA A 138 -24.41 8.20 6.40
C ALA A 138 -25.64 7.70 5.63
N VAL A 139 -25.85 6.39 5.55
CA VAL A 139 -27.07 5.80 4.95
C VAL A 139 -28.30 5.99 5.85
N LEU A 140 -28.11 5.90 7.16
CA LEU A 140 -29.22 5.93 8.13
C LEU A 140 -29.70 7.35 8.46
N ASP A 141 -28.79 8.32 8.58
CA ASP A 141 -29.09 9.67 9.03
C ASP A 141 -28.67 10.78 8.05
N GLY A 142 -28.10 10.41 6.90
CA GLY A 142 -27.66 11.37 5.86
C GLY A 142 -26.41 12.17 6.22
N SER A 143 -25.73 11.86 7.32
CA SER A 143 -24.51 12.54 7.73
C SER A 143 -23.36 12.30 6.74
N GLN A 144 -22.46 13.29 6.61
CA GLN A 144 -21.22 13.11 5.87
C GLN A 144 -20.21 12.34 6.75
N PRO A 145 -19.69 11.16 6.32
CA PRO A 145 -18.86 10.31 7.18
C PRO A 145 -17.64 10.99 7.79
N PHE A 146 -16.89 11.76 6.99
CA PHE A 146 -15.71 12.48 7.47
C PHE A 146 -16.08 13.51 8.54
N THR A 147 -17.11 14.31 8.27
CA THR A 147 -17.61 15.34 9.22
C THR A 147 -18.11 14.70 10.50
N LYS A 148 -18.70 13.51 10.42
CA LYS A 148 -19.14 12.77 11.61
C LYS A 148 -17.97 12.21 12.43
N ALA A 149 -16.91 11.76 11.77
CA ALA A 149 -15.68 11.31 12.45
C ALA A 149 -14.93 12.46 13.14
N HIS A 150 -14.83 13.62 12.50
CA HIS A 150 -13.89 14.68 12.89
C HIS A 150 -14.53 15.99 13.34
N GLY A 151 -15.85 16.11 13.26
CA GLY A 151 -16.61 17.31 13.65
C GLY A 151 -16.49 18.52 12.70
N MET A 152 -15.78 18.37 11.59
CA MET A 152 -15.54 19.41 10.57
C MET A 152 -15.34 18.78 9.19
N ASN A 153 -15.44 19.55 8.12
CA ASN A 153 -15.32 18.98 6.78
C ASN A 153 -13.86 18.68 6.40
N ALA A 154 -13.68 17.85 5.38
CA ALA A 154 -12.36 17.36 4.94
C ALA A 154 -11.41 18.45 4.40
N PHE A 155 -11.93 19.62 3.99
CA PHE A 155 -11.12 20.75 3.53
C PHE A 155 -10.66 21.65 4.68
N GLU A 156 -11.42 21.70 5.77
CA GLU A 156 -11.06 22.45 6.99
C GLU A 156 -10.06 21.68 7.86
N TYR A 157 -10.21 20.35 7.94
CA TYR A 157 -9.40 19.51 8.81
C TYR A 157 -7.87 19.62 8.61
N PRO A 158 -7.33 19.71 7.38
CA PRO A 158 -5.90 19.93 7.16
C PRO A 158 -5.35 21.19 7.85
N ALA A 159 -6.16 22.21 8.11
CA ALA A 159 -5.70 23.38 8.86
C ALA A 159 -5.40 23.06 10.34
N MET A 160 -6.02 22.02 10.89
CA MET A 160 -5.92 21.61 12.29
C MET A 160 -4.87 20.52 12.54
N ASP A 161 -4.65 19.61 11.57
CA ASP A 161 -3.60 18.60 11.63
C ASP A 161 -2.53 18.87 10.56
N GLN A 162 -1.43 19.52 10.95
CA GLN A 162 -0.31 19.82 10.05
C GLN A 162 0.36 18.58 9.45
N ARG A 163 0.33 17.43 10.15
CA ARG A 163 0.89 16.18 9.64
C ARG A 163 0.00 15.65 8.52
N PHE A 164 -1.32 15.60 8.73
CA PHE A 164 -2.26 15.21 7.68
C PHE A 164 -2.26 16.21 6.51
N ASN A 165 -2.13 17.51 6.78
CA ASN A 165 -2.03 18.54 5.74
C ASN A 165 -0.89 18.28 4.75
N ARG A 166 0.29 17.89 5.26
CA ARG A 166 1.42 17.52 4.41
C ARG A 166 1.12 16.30 3.55
N VAL A 167 0.49 15.27 4.14
CA VAL A 167 0.09 14.06 3.41
C VAL A 167 -0.94 14.39 2.32
N PHE A 168 -1.97 15.14 2.67
CA PHE A 168 -3.05 15.56 1.77
C PHE A 168 -2.52 16.39 0.60
N ASN A 169 -1.80 17.49 0.88
CA ASN A 169 -1.28 18.36 -0.16
C ASN A 169 -0.31 17.64 -1.08
N ARG A 170 0.54 16.76 -0.53
CA ARG A 170 1.47 15.97 -1.33
C ARG A 170 0.74 14.96 -2.21
N GLY A 171 -0.25 14.25 -1.66
CA GLY A 171 -1.10 13.33 -2.41
C GLY A 171 -1.80 14.01 -3.58
N MET A 172 -2.42 15.16 -3.34
CA MET A 172 -3.11 15.94 -4.37
C MET A 172 -2.13 16.52 -5.40
N SER A 173 -1.02 17.12 -4.96
CA SER A 173 -0.04 17.74 -5.85
C SER A 173 0.61 16.73 -6.79
N GLU A 174 1.12 15.60 -6.27
CA GLU A 174 1.82 14.62 -7.11
C GLU A 174 0.85 13.94 -8.08
N HIS A 175 -0.38 13.63 -7.65
CA HIS A 175 -1.43 13.11 -8.54
C HIS A 175 -1.76 14.09 -9.67
N SER A 176 -1.98 15.38 -9.35
CA SER A 176 -2.27 16.41 -10.34
C SER A 176 -1.12 16.61 -11.32
N THR A 177 0.14 16.60 -10.86
CA THR A 177 1.31 16.71 -11.75
C THR A 177 1.36 15.54 -12.73
N MET A 178 1.21 14.30 -12.25
CA MET A 178 1.21 13.13 -13.13
C MET A 178 0.08 13.17 -14.17
N LEU A 179 -1.12 13.57 -13.76
CA LEU A 179 -2.26 13.70 -14.67
C LEU A 179 -2.03 14.79 -15.71
N MET A 180 -1.51 15.95 -15.29
CA MET A 180 -1.25 17.07 -16.19
C MET A 180 -0.15 16.74 -17.20
N ASN A 181 0.93 16.06 -16.80
CA ASN A 181 1.95 15.60 -17.75
C ASN A 181 1.32 14.74 -18.85
N LYS A 182 0.45 13.80 -18.48
CA LYS A 182 -0.27 12.95 -19.46
C LYS A 182 -1.24 13.74 -20.37
N ILE A 183 -1.83 14.84 -19.90
CA ILE A 183 -2.73 15.68 -20.71
C ILE A 183 -1.95 16.52 -21.73
N LEU A 184 -0.72 16.91 -21.37
CA LEU A 184 0.14 17.75 -22.19
C LEU A 184 0.99 16.97 -23.20
N ASP A 185 1.14 15.66 -23.01
CA ASP A 185 1.72 14.70 -23.96
C ASP A 185 0.84 14.50 -25.20
#